data_AF-A0AAV2CFY2-F1
#
_entry.id   AF-A0AAV2CFY2-F1
#
_cell.length_a   1.000
_cell.length_b   1.000
_cell.length_c   1.000
_cell.angle_alpha   90.00
_cell.angle_beta   90.00
_cell.angle_gamma   90.00
#
_symmetry.space_group_name_H-M   'P 1'
#
loop_
_entity.id
_entity.type
_entity.pdbx_description
1 polymer ?
#
loop_
_entity_poly.entity_id
_entity_poly.type
_entity_poly.pdbx_seq_one_letter_code
_entity_poly.pdbx_strand_id
1 'polypeptide(L)'
;MSGVSLAVGARPDQPAATASEATSSTKSGPKQPPPSQLQQQTMMGGLMGSLRVIELQLVAFIMVFSLSGLVPVLDLVFPLFISAYLIVLSRLAFPSCHGRGGATPEIFQGSRLFRLYVILGTAVGLFLPLAYVLGGFARGDNSAVRSATPHLFLLSCQILTENLVSGLSLFSPPIRALVPLMYTVRRVFVILDWTQDIWFQKTLAPDADIAEVGWYWFGKGLAAANLSYFSINLLCFLIPRFLPRAFEKYFNDRDNGEEMHSKMAEDKRSAAAKSQQPEKKSD
;
A
#
# COMPACT_ATOMS: atom_id res chain seq x y z
N MET A 1 -7.15 45.23 -13.34
CA MET A 1 -8.50 45.81 -13.15
C MET A 1 -9.49 44.94 -13.88
N SER A 2 -10.58 44.58 -13.20
CA SER A 2 -11.94 44.22 -13.68
C SER A 2 -12.09 43.55 -15.06
N GLY A 3 -12.85 42.48 -15.25
CA GLY A 3 -13.89 41.92 -14.42
C GLY A 3 -14.62 40.78 -15.14
N VAL A 4 -15.31 40.00 -14.32
CA VAL A 4 -16.31 38.98 -14.63
C VAL A 4 -17.50 39.59 -15.38
N SER A 5 -18.05 38.89 -16.39
CA SER A 5 -19.49 38.55 -16.47
C SER A 5 -19.83 37.86 -17.81
N LEU A 6 -20.54 36.73 -17.75
CA LEU A 6 -21.82 36.56 -18.46
C LEU A 6 -22.48 35.23 -18.06
N ALA A 7 -23.63 35.40 -17.40
CA ALA A 7 -24.58 34.38 -17.01
C ALA A 7 -25.44 33.94 -18.21
N VAL A 8 -25.98 32.72 -18.15
CA VAL A 8 -27.19 32.33 -18.87
C VAL A 8 -28.14 31.74 -17.84
N GLY A 9 -29.29 32.40 -17.69
CA GLY A 9 -30.33 32.04 -16.73
C GLY A 9 -31.42 31.17 -17.34
N ALA A 10 -32.36 30.79 -16.48
CA ALA A 10 -33.75 30.57 -16.84
C ALA A 10 -34.62 30.88 -15.61
N ARG A 11 -35.46 31.91 -15.76
CA ARG A 11 -36.63 32.21 -14.94
C ARG A 11 -37.85 31.90 -15.81
N PRO A 12 -38.96 31.39 -15.26
CA PRO A 12 -40.18 32.21 -15.12
C PRO A 12 -40.87 31.85 -13.77
N ASP A 13 -41.67 32.63 -13.04
CA ASP A 13 -42.59 33.74 -13.31
C ASP A 13 -42.75 34.63 -12.04
N GLN A 14 -43.64 35.61 -12.12
CA GLN A 14 -43.97 36.75 -11.24
C GLN A 14 -45.22 36.47 -10.34
N PRO A 15 -45.82 37.43 -9.58
CA PRO A 15 -45.26 38.44 -8.65
C PRO A 15 -46.12 38.67 -7.36
N ALA A 16 -45.61 39.55 -6.48
CA ALA A 16 -46.33 40.42 -5.51
C ALA A 16 -46.97 39.74 -4.26
N ALA A 17 -47.06 40.33 -3.06
CA ALA A 17 -46.87 41.69 -2.56
C ALA A 17 -46.64 41.69 -1.01
N THR A 18 -45.89 42.69 -0.53
CA THR A 18 -46.03 43.48 0.72
C THR A 18 -46.41 42.86 2.10
N ALA A 19 -45.51 43.15 3.06
CA ALA A 19 -45.73 43.84 4.35
C ALA A 19 -45.85 43.07 5.70
N SER A 20 -45.14 43.67 6.67
CA SER A 20 -45.34 43.75 8.13
C SER A 20 -44.78 42.69 9.11
N GLU A 21 -43.81 43.19 9.89
CA GLU A 21 -43.74 43.27 11.37
C GLU A 21 -43.94 42.02 12.27
N ALA A 22 -42.83 41.70 12.95
CA ALA A 22 -42.67 41.51 14.41
C ALA A 22 -43.68 40.66 15.22
N THR A 23 -43.21 39.51 15.76
CA THR A 23 -42.78 39.31 17.18
C THR A 23 -42.99 37.84 17.63
N SER A 24 -41.97 37.31 18.32
CA SER A 24 -41.94 36.20 19.30
C SER A 24 -42.63 34.84 19.02
N SER A 25 -41.83 33.78 19.03
CA SER A 25 -42.04 32.65 19.95
C SER A 25 -40.90 31.63 19.92
N THR A 26 -40.43 31.32 21.11
CA THR A 26 -39.54 30.23 21.51
C THR A 26 -40.02 28.87 20.97
N LYS A 27 -39.14 28.07 20.34
CA LYS A 27 -39.22 26.60 20.38
C LYS A 27 -37.88 25.93 20.06
N SER A 28 -37.49 25.09 21.01
CA SER A 28 -36.36 24.16 21.04
C SER A 28 -36.31 23.22 19.81
N GLY A 29 -35.16 23.17 19.15
CA GLY A 29 -34.80 22.15 18.15
C GLY A 29 -33.47 21.48 18.48
N PRO A 30 -33.28 20.19 18.16
CA PRO A 30 -32.14 19.41 18.62
C PRO A 30 -30.84 19.85 17.92
N LYS A 31 -29.74 19.89 18.68
CA LYS A 31 -28.38 20.15 18.19
C LYS A 31 -28.02 19.15 17.07
N GLN A 32 -27.92 19.65 15.84
CA GLN A 32 -27.26 18.96 14.74
C GLN A 32 -25.76 18.79 15.07
N PRO A 33 -25.16 17.60 14.91
CA PRO A 33 -23.71 17.46 14.95
C PRO A 33 -23.08 18.10 13.70
N PRO A 34 -21.84 18.60 13.79
CA PRO A 34 -21.24 19.42 12.74
C PRO A 34 -21.01 18.64 11.42
N PRO A 35 -21.09 19.31 10.25
CA PRO A 35 -21.01 18.70 8.92
C PRO A 35 -19.63 18.12 8.55
N SER A 36 -18.65 18.20 9.43
CA SER A 36 -17.28 17.72 9.20
C SER A 36 -17.12 16.19 9.31
N GLN A 37 -18.01 15.47 10.00
CA GLN A 37 -17.88 14.01 10.14
C GLN A 37 -18.44 13.22 8.96
N LEU A 38 -19.52 13.72 8.32
CA LEU A 38 -20.18 13.03 7.22
C LEU A 38 -19.37 13.13 5.91
N GLN A 39 -18.64 14.24 5.71
CA GLN A 39 -17.75 14.42 4.57
C GLN A 39 -16.47 13.57 4.67
N GLN A 40 -15.98 13.32 5.90
CA GLN A 40 -14.82 12.45 6.13
C GLN A 40 -15.17 10.96 6.01
N GLN A 41 -16.37 10.55 6.43
CA GLN A 41 -16.89 9.19 6.15
C GLN A 41 -17.13 8.94 4.66
N THR A 42 -17.61 9.94 3.91
CA THR A 42 -17.87 9.80 2.47
C THR A 42 -16.57 9.73 1.66
N MET A 43 -15.53 10.49 2.04
CA MET A 43 -14.20 10.34 1.43
C MET A 43 -13.53 9.00 1.77
N MET A 44 -13.66 8.51 3.01
CA MET A 44 -13.13 7.18 3.38
C MET A 44 -13.86 6.04 2.65
N GLY A 45 -15.17 6.14 2.42
CA GLY A 45 -15.93 5.17 1.62
C GLY A 45 -15.51 5.11 0.14
N GLY A 46 -15.18 6.26 -0.47
CA GLY A 46 -14.67 6.32 -1.84
C GLY A 46 -13.26 5.75 -2.02
N LEU A 47 -12.37 5.96 -1.04
CA LEU A 47 -11.01 5.39 -1.03
C LEU A 47 -11.04 3.87 -0.77
N MET A 48 -11.93 3.39 0.09
CA MET A 48 -12.10 1.94 0.34
C MET A 48 -12.65 1.20 -0.90
N GLY A 49 -13.52 1.86 -1.68
CA GLY A 49 -13.96 1.37 -2.98
C GLY A 49 -12.84 1.33 -4.02
N SER A 50 -12.01 2.38 -4.08
CA SER A 50 -10.86 2.45 -4.99
C SER A 50 -9.82 1.36 -4.70
N LEU A 51 -9.52 1.06 -3.44
CA LEU A 51 -8.59 -0.01 -3.07
C LEU A 51 -9.07 -1.39 -3.56
N ARG A 52 -10.37 -1.70 -3.42
CA ARG A 52 -10.93 -2.95 -3.96
C ARG A 52 -10.85 -3.03 -5.47
N VAL A 53 -11.06 -1.91 -6.17
CA VAL A 53 -10.91 -1.85 -7.63
C VAL A 53 -9.46 -2.07 -8.06
N ILE A 54 -8.50 -1.48 -7.34
CA ILE A 54 -7.06 -1.71 -7.58
C ILE A 54 -6.71 -3.18 -7.35
N GLU A 55 -7.18 -3.80 -6.27
CA GLU A 55 -6.98 -5.23 -6.00
C GLU A 55 -7.56 -6.10 -7.11
N LEU A 56 -8.79 -5.83 -7.56
CA LEU A 56 -9.43 -6.52 -8.68
C LEU A 56 -8.61 -6.39 -9.98
N GLN A 57 -8.10 -5.19 -10.27
CA GLN A 57 -7.26 -4.94 -11.44
C GLN A 57 -5.92 -5.65 -11.35
N LEU A 58 -5.30 -5.70 -10.16
CA LEU A 58 -4.07 -6.46 -9.92
C LEU A 58 -4.30 -7.96 -10.11
N VAL A 59 -5.42 -8.51 -9.63
CA VAL A 59 -5.79 -9.92 -9.83
C VAL A 59 -5.99 -10.21 -11.32
N ALA A 60 -6.70 -9.34 -12.05
CA ALA A 60 -6.87 -9.49 -13.50
C ALA A 60 -5.52 -9.49 -14.22
N PHE A 61 -4.62 -8.57 -13.86
CA PHE A 61 -3.27 -8.48 -14.43
C PHE A 61 -2.42 -9.73 -14.13
N ILE A 62 -2.46 -10.22 -12.89
CA ILE A 62 -1.79 -11.47 -12.47
C ILE A 62 -2.33 -12.67 -13.26
N MET A 63 -3.65 -12.75 -13.45
CA MET A 63 -4.29 -13.82 -14.22
C MET A 63 -3.83 -13.79 -15.68
N VAL A 64 -3.84 -12.62 -16.32
CA VAL A 64 -3.39 -12.45 -17.71
C VAL A 64 -1.95 -12.89 -17.87
N PHE A 65 -1.04 -12.49 -16.97
CA PHE A 65 0.36 -12.91 -17.04
C PHE A 65 0.58 -14.39 -16.74
N SER A 66 -0.19 -14.96 -15.79
CA SER A 66 -0.16 -16.40 -15.51
C SER A 66 -0.59 -17.21 -16.74
N LEU A 67 -1.64 -16.77 -17.43
CA LEU A 67 -2.18 -17.46 -18.61
C LEU A 67 -1.34 -17.24 -19.87
N SER A 68 -0.57 -16.14 -19.94
CA SER A 68 0.27 -15.82 -21.10
C SER A 68 1.49 -16.75 -21.25
N GLY A 69 1.85 -17.53 -20.22
CA GLY A 69 3.02 -18.42 -20.25
C GLY A 69 4.38 -17.70 -20.27
N LEU A 70 4.39 -16.37 -20.06
CA LEU A 70 5.59 -15.53 -20.06
C LEU A 70 6.33 -15.56 -18.72
N VAL A 71 5.70 -16.09 -17.68
CA VAL A 71 6.24 -16.15 -16.32
C VAL A 71 6.78 -17.55 -16.03
N PRO A 72 8.03 -17.70 -15.55
CA PRO A 72 8.58 -18.97 -15.12
C PRO A 72 7.71 -19.65 -14.04
N VAL A 73 7.62 -20.98 -14.06
CA VAL A 73 6.84 -21.76 -13.07
C VAL A 73 7.26 -21.46 -11.63
N LEU A 74 8.56 -21.23 -11.41
CA LEU A 74 9.08 -20.86 -10.10
C LEU A 74 8.50 -19.53 -9.60
N ASP A 75 8.37 -18.53 -10.48
CA ASP A 75 7.77 -17.24 -10.14
C ASP A 75 6.26 -17.35 -9.94
N LEU A 76 5.59 -18.26 -10.65
CA LEU A 76 4.16 -18.52 -10.49
C LEU A 76 3.82 -19.16 -9.13
N VAL A 77 4.63 -20.12 -8.68
CA VAL A 77 4.41 -20.82 -7.40
C VAL A 77 4.91 -20.01 -6.20
N PHE A 78 5.87 -19.10 -6.41
CA PHE A 78 6.49 -18.31 -5.34
C PHE A 78 5.48 -17.51 -4.48
N PRO A 79 4.51 -16.75 -5.03
CA PRO A 79 3.48 -16.07 -4.25
C PRO A 79 2.67 -17.00 -3.35
N LEU A 80 2.35 -18.21 -3.81
CA LEU A 80 1.61 -19.22 -3.04
C LEU A 80 2.47 -19.71 -1.87
N PHE A 81 3.74 -20.03 -2.14
CA PHE A 81 4.68 -20.49 -1.13
C PHE A 81 4.94 -19.44 -0.05
N ILE A 82 5.19 -18.18 -0.45
CA ILE A 82 5.39 -17.08 0.49
C ILE A 82 4.13 -16.81 1.30
N SER A 83 2.94 -16.83 0.69
CA SER A 83 1.68 -16.64 1.42
C SER A 83 1.49 -17.71 2.49
N ALA A 84 1.72 -18.99 2.16
CA ALA A 84 1.66 -20.09 3.11
C ALA A 84 2.71 -19.92 4.24
N TYR A 85 3.95 -19.59 3.89
CA TYR A 85 5.03 -19.35 4.85
C TYR A 85 4.70 -18.20 5.84
N LEU A 86 4.16 -17.09 5.34
CA LEU A 86 3.75 -15.95 6.16
C LEU A 86 2.59 -16.28 7.10
N ILE A 87 1.65 -17.13 6.67
CA ILE A 87 0.57 -17.62 7.53
C ILE A 87 1.12 -18.51 8.65
N VAL A 88 2.07 -19.39 8.33
CA VAL A 88 2.73 -20.23 9.34
C VAL A 88 3.49 -19.37 10.34
N LEU A 89 4.26 -18.38 9.87
CA LEU A 89 4.99 -17.46 10.74
C LEU A 89 4.07 -16.58 11.59
N SER A 90 2.94 -16.12 11.07
CA SER A 90 1.98 -15.32 11.82
C SER A 90 1.31 -16.10 12.95
N ARG A 91 1.24 -17.44 12.83
CA ARG A 91 0.69 -18.31 13.88
C ARG A 91 1.75 -18.76 14.88
N LEU A 92 2.96 -19.08 14.42
CA LEU A 92 3.99 -19.69 15.26
C LEU A 92 4.92 -18.67 15.93
N ALA A 93 5.40 -17.67 15.18
CA ALA A 93 6.46 -16.76 15.64
C ALA A 93 5.93 -15.39 16.05
N PHE A 94 4.93 -14.86 15.33
CA PHE A 94 4.40 -13.51 15.55
C PHE A 94 2.87 -13.51 15.66
N PRO A 95 2.29 -14.18 16.67
CA PRO A 95 0.86 -14.18 16.90
C PRO A 95 0.31 -12.77 17.03
N SER A 96 -0.88 -12.57 16.49
CA SER A 96 -1.61 -11.30 16.47
C SER A 96 -2.12 -10.99 17.88
N CYS A 97 -1.34 -10.22 18.64
CA CYS A 97 -1.77 -9.71 19.94
C CYS A 97 -3.03 -8.86 19.72
N HIS A 98 -4.17 -9.30 20.27
CA HIS A 98 -5.46 -8.61 20.21
C HIS A 98 -5.49 -7.37 21.12
N GLY A 99 -4.51 -6.47 20.94
CA GLY A 99 -4.47 -5.15 21.56
C GLY A 99 -5.25 -4.16 20.70
N ARG A 100 -6.50 -3.90 21.08
CA ARG A 100 -7.35 -2.89 20.47
C ARG A 100 -6.71 -1.50 20.65
N GLY A 101 -6.46 -0.81 19.53
CA GLY A 101 -6.31 0.64 19.52
C GLY A 101 -4.87 1.15 19.65
N GLY A 102 -4.20 1.24 18.52
CA GLY A 102 -3.05 2.11 18.35
C GLY A 102 -3.06 2.61 16.92
N ALA A 103 -3.65 3.79 16.69
CA ALA A 103 -3.59 4.47 15.41
C ALA A 103 -2.16 4.39 14.89
N THR A 104 -2.00 3.87 13.67
CA THR A 104 -0.73 3.85 12.95
C THR A 104 -0.15 5.26 12.97
N PRO A 105 0.95 5.51 13.72
CA PRO A 105 1.73 6.68 13.41
C PRO A 105 2.26 6.40 12.01
N GLU A 106 2.04 7.31 11.06
CA GLU A 106 2.70 7.26 9.77
C GLU A 106 4.21 7.16 10.03
N ILE A 107 4.78 5.98 9.86
CA ILE A 107 6.16 5.63 10.27
C ILE A 107 7.22 6.42 9.48
N PHE A 108 6.80 7.25 8.53
CA PHE A 108 7.67 8.17 7.82
C PHE A 108 6.95 9.51 7.59
N GLN A 109 7.25 10.52 8.42
CA GLN A 109 7.19 11.91 7.97
C GLN A 109 8.18 12.05 6.81
N GLY A 110 7.69 11.89 5.59
CA GLY A 110 8.50 11.85 4.39
C GLY A 110 9.19 13.19 4.16
N SER A 111 10.51 13.24 4.39
CA SER A 111 11.33 14.33 3.87
C SER A 111 11.14 14.43 2.34
N ARG A 112 11.38 15.61 1.75
CA ARG A 112 11.26 15.80 0.29
C ARG A 112 12.10 14.77 -0.50
N LEU A 113 13.23 14.34 0.07
CA LEU A 113 14.10 13.30 -0.49
C LEU A 113 13.45 11.91 -0.46
N PHE A 114 12.78 11.55 0.63
CA PHE A 114 12.04 10.28 0.72
C PHE A 114 10.89 10.24 -0.29
N ARG A 115 10.14 11.35 -0.43
CA ARG A 115 9.09 11.45 -1.44
C ARG A 115 9.64 11.32 -2.86
N LEU A 116 10.77 11.97 -3.16
CA LEU A 116 11.44 11.85 -4.46
C LEU A 116 11.91 10.41 -4.72
N TYR A 117 12.50 9.76 -3.71
CA TYR A 117 12.91 8.36 -3.78
C TYR A 117 11.74 7.42 -4.09
N VAL A 118 10.59 7.61 -3.44
CA VAL A 118 9.39 6.81 -3.68
C VAL A 118 8.86 7.05 -5.10
N ILE A 119 8.80 8.30 -5.56
CA ILE A 119 8.37 8.62 -6.94
C ILE A 119 9.30 7.98 -7.96
N LEU A 120 10.62 8.11 -7.77
CA LEU A 120 11.63 7.51 -8.64
C LEU A 120 11.53 5.98 -8.65
N GLY A 121 11.28 5.38 -7.48
CA GLY A 121 11.04 3.95 -7.33
C GLY A 121 9.84 3.46 -8.10
N THR A 122 8.71 4.18 -8.01
CA THR A 122 7.51 3.83 -8.78
C THR A 122 7.74 4.01 -10.27
N ALA A 123 8.43 5.08 -10.69
CA ALA A 123 8.76 5.28 -12.10
C ALA A 123 9.64 4.15 -12.65
N VAL A 124 10.78 3.89 -12.01
CA VAL A 124 11.78 2.90 -12.46
C VAL A 124 11.28 1.47 -12.27
N GLY A 125 10.54 1.19 -11.19
CA GLY A 125 10.12 -0.14 -10.79
C GLY A 125 8.78 -0.61 -11.37
N LEU A 126 7.88 0.30 -11.74
CA LEU A 126 6.55 -0.02 -12.27
C LEU A 126 6.32 0.55 -13.67
N PHE A 127 6.37 1.88 -13.82
CA PHE A 127 5.93 2.53 -15.05
C PHE A 127 6.86 2.25 -16.24
N LEU A 128 8.18 2.36 -16.05
CA LEU A 128 9.14 2.12 -17.13
C LEU A 128 9.16 0.65 -17.57
N PRO A 129 9.19 -0.36 -16.67
CA PRO A 129 9.10 -1.77 -17.06
C PRO A 129 7.77 -2.10 -17.74
N LEU A 130 6.66 -1.51 -17.28
CA LEU A 130 5.37 -1.65 -17.94
C LEU A 130 5.42 -1.08 -19.37
N ALA A 131 5.90 0.15 -19.53
CA ALA A 131 6.06 0.77 -20.85
C ALA A 131 7.01 -0.04 -21.76
N TYR A 132 8.07 -0.64 -21.19
CA TYR A 132 8.98 -1.52 -21.91
C TYR A 132 8.30 -2.78 -22.42
N VAL A 133 7.45 -3.41 -21.60
CA VAL A 133 6.65 -4.58 -22.02
C VAL A 133 5.64 -4.20 -23.10
N LEU A 134 4.88 -3.11 -22.94
CA LEU A 134 3.94 -2.65 -23.98
C LEU A 134 4.66 -2.28 -25.27
N GLY A 135 5.79 -1.57 -25.18
CA GLY A 135 6.62 -1.21 -26.32
C GLY A 135 7.23 -2.44 -27.00
N GLY A 136 7.61 -3.46 -26.22
CA GLY A 136 8.07 -4.75 -26.71
C GLY A 136 6.97 -5.49 -27.48
N PHE A 137 5.74 -5.53 -26.96
CA PHE A 137 4.58 -6.08 -27.68
C PHE A 137 4.30 -5.33 -28.98
N ALA A 138 4.31 -3.99 -28.96
CA ALA A 138 4.05 -3.18 -30.15
C ALA A 138 5.12 -3.35 -31.24
N ARG A 139 6.36 -3.69 -30.85
CA ARG A 139 7.49 -3.95 -31.77
C ARG A 139 7.69 -5.42 -32.12
N GLY A 140 6.93 -6.34 -31.52
CA GLY A 140 7.11 -7.79 -31.70
C GLY A 140 8.37 -8.36 -31.02
N ASP A 141 8.96 -7.63 -30.07
CA ASP A 141 10.16 -8.04 -29.34
C ASP A 141 9.81 -8.98 -28.18
N ASN A 142 9.55 -10.25 -28.53
CA ASN A 142 9.17 -11.29 -27.58
C ASN A 142 10.24 -11.53 -26.49
N SER A 143 11.51 -11.26 -26.77
CA SER A 143 12.60 -11.38 -25.79
C SER A 143 12.47 -10.33 -24.68
N ALA A 144 12.27 -9.07 -25.06
CA ALA A 144 12.09 -7.96 -24.11
C ALA A 144 10.86 -8.16 -23.22
N VAL A 145 9.76 -8.59 -23.83
CA VAL A 145 8.51 -8.90 -23.10
C VAL A 145 8.74 -10.02 -22.11
N ARG A 146 9.27 -11.16 -22.57
CA ARG A 146 9.46 -12.34 -21.73
C ARG A 146 10.39 -12.08 -20.54
N SER A 147 11.42 -11.26 -20.72
CA SER A 147 12.39 -11.01 -19.66
C SER A 147 11.91 -9.97 -18.63
N ALA A 148 11.05 -9.02 -19.02
CA ALA A 148 10.51 -8.01 -18.10
C ALA A 148 9.17 -8.40 -17.43
N THR A 149 8.37 -9.27 -18.04
CA THR A 149 7.06 -9.70 -17.51
C THR A 149 7.13 -10.32 -16.10
N PRO A 150 8.08 -11.22 -15.77
CA PRO A 150 8.14 -11.83 -14.43
C PRO A 150 8.34 -10.80 -13.31
N HIS A 151 9.08 -9.72 -13.58
CA HIS A 151 9.26 -8.61 -12.63
C HIS A 151 7.94 -7.87 -12.35
N LEU A 152 7.15 -7.58 -13.39
CA LEU A 152 5.83 -6.95 -13.26
C LEU A 152 4.83 -7.87 -12.55
N PHE A 153 4.86 -9.16 -12.87
CA PHE A 153 4.05 -10.17 -12.21
C PHE A 153 4.30 -10.20 -10.70
N LEU A 154 5.57 -10.31 -10.29
CA LEU A 154 5.95 -10.30 -8.87
C LEU A 154 5.61 -8.98 -8.18
N LEU A 155 5.68 -7.84 -8.89
CA LEU A 155 5.22 -6.55 -8.37
C LEU A 155 3.74 -6.57 -8.04
N SER A 156 2.91 -7.08 -8.94
CA SER A 156 1.47 -7.15 -8.72
C SER A 156 1.10 -8.11 -7.59
N CYS A 157 1.75 -9.28 -7.53
CA CYS A 157 1.57 -10.21 -6.41
C CYS A 157 2.01 -9.59 -5.08
N GLN A 158 3.11 -8.84 -5.07
CA GLN A 158 3.57 -8.13 -3.87
C GLN A 158 2.54 -7.11 -3.40
N ILE A 159 2.10 -6.20 -4.28
CA ILE A 159 1.12 -5.16 -3.91
C ILE A 159 -0.19 -5.79 -3.43
N LEU A 160 -0.67 -6.85 -4.11
CA LEU A 160 -1.86 -7.59 -3.68
C LEU A 160 -1.68 -8.22 -2.29
N THR A 161 -0.52 -8.85 -2.05
CA THR A 161 -0.23 -9.47 -0.75
C THR A 161 -0.12 -8.43 0.36
N GLU A 162 0.55 -7.31 0.09
CA GLU A 162 0.68 -6.20 1.05
C GLU A 162 -0.68 -5.60 1.40
N ASN A 163 -1.53 -5.37 0.40
CA ASN A 163 -2.87 -4.84 0.59
C ASN A 163 -3.74 -5.83 1.38
N LEU A 164 -3.70 -7.12 1.05
CA LEU A 164 -4.44 -8.15 1.77
C LEU A 164 -3.99 -8.28 3.24
N VAL A 165 -2.68 -8.31 3.47
CA VAL A 165 -2.09 -8.42 4.82
C VAL A 165 -2.36 -7.16 5.65
N SER A 166 -2.32 -5.98 5.04
CA SER A 166 -2.61 -4.71 5.71
C SER A 166 -4.11 -4.53 5.97
N GLY A 167 -4.95 -4.91 5.02
CA GLY A 167 -6.41 -4.80 5.08
C GLY A 167 -7.04 -5.76 6.08
N LEU A 168 -6.43 -6.93 6.31
CA LEU A 168 -6.96 -7.90 7.26
C LEU A 168 -6.77 -7.50 8.73
N SER A 169 -5.94 -6.51 9.07
CA SER A 169 -5.57 -6.08 10.44
C SER A 169 -5.02 -7.18 11.38
N LEU A 170 -5.18 -8.44 10.99
CA LEU A 170 -4.82 -9.67 11.69
C LEU A 170 -3.32 -9.95 11.64
N PHE A 171 -2.54 -9.26 10.80
CA PHE A 171 -1.11 -9.54 10.70
C PHE A 171 -0.29 -8.54 11.52
N SER A 172 0.66 -9.09 12.27
CA SER A 172 1.61 -8.33 13.08
C SER A 172 2.57 -7.48 12.21
N PRO A 173 3.11 -6.37 12.73
CA PRO A 173 4.08 -5.52 12.01
C PRO A 173 5.26 -6.26 11.36
N PRO A 174 5.87 -7.30 11.97
CA PRO A 174 7.00 -8.02 11.36
C PRO A 174 6.58 -8.80 10.11
N ILE A 175 5.39 -9.40 10.12
CA ILE A 175 4.86 -10.12 8.95
C ILE A 175 4.60 -9.15 7.79
N ARG A 176 4.04 -7.97 8.10
CA ARG A 176 3.86 -6.89 7.10
C ARG A 176 5.18 -6.43 6.49
N ALA A 177 6.25 -6.38 7.29
CA ALA A 177 7.57 -6.01 6.78
C ALA A 177 8.26 -7.13 5.99
N LEU A 178 7.95 -8.39 6.32
CA LEU A 178 8.51 -9.56 5.67
C LEU A 178 7.95 -9.77 4.25
N VAL A 179 6.70 -9.34 3.99
CA VAL A 179 6.09 -9.38 2.64
C VAL A 179 6.97 -8.67 1.59
N PRO A 180 7.18 -7.34 1.65
CA PRO A 180 8.01 -6.64 0.68
C PRO A 180 9.45 -7.18 0.66
N LEU A 181 9.97 -7.65 1.80
CA LEU A 181 11.32 -8.21 1.88
C LEU A 181 11.46 -9.46 1.02
N MET A 182 10.60 -10.46 1.22
CA MET A 182 10.65 -11.72 0.49
C MET A 182 10.43 -11.51 -1.01
N TYR A 183 9.46 -10.68 -1.39
CA TYR A 183 9.25 -10.35 -2.80
C TYR A 183 10.42 -9.57 -3.41
N THR A 184 11.02 -8.62 -2.68
CA THR A 184 12.19 -7.87 -3.18
C THR A 184 13.40 -8.80 -3.38
N VAL A 185 13.64 -9.76 -2.48
CA VAL A 185 14.70 -10.76 -2.64
C VAL A 185 14.50 -11.55 -3.94
N ARG A 186 13.32 -12.13 -4.15
CA ARG A 186 13.03 -12.89 -5.39
C ARG A 186 13.14 -12.02 -6.63
N ARG A 187 12.65 -10.78 -6.54
CA ARG A 187 12.69 -9.81 -7.64
C ARG A 187 14.12 -9.46 -8.06
N VAL A 188 15.07 -9.33 -7.12
CA VAL A 188 16.48 -9.08 -7.48
C VAL A 188 17.01 -10.20 -8.35
N PHE A 189 16.69 -11.48 -8.07
CA PHE A 189 17.08 -12.59 -8.95
C PHE A 189 16.44 -12.50 -10.34
N VAL A 190 15.14 -12.20 -10.41
CA VAL A 190 14.45 -12.01 -11.70
C VAL A 190 15.05 -10.85 -12.51
N ILE A 191 15.41 -9.74 -11.85
CA ILE A 191 16.05 -8.60 -12.52
C ILE A 191 17.49 -8.95 -12.94
N LEU A 192 18.21 -9.76 -12.17
CA LEU A 192 19.52 -10.26 -12.56
C LEU A 192 19.41 -11.10 -13.84
N ASP A 193 18.46 -12.03 -13.89
CA ASP A 193 18.20 -12.84 -15.08
C ASP A 193 17.84 -11.95 -16.29
N TRP A 194 16.97 -10.94 -16.09
CA TRP A 194 16.63 -9.96 -17.11
C TRP A 194 17.85 -9.15 -17.60
N THR A 195 18.71 -8.72 -16.67
CA THR A 195 19.92 -7.97 -16.99
C THR A 195 20.88 -8.84 -17.79
N GLN A 196 21.08 -10.10 -17.38
CA GLN A 196 21.94 -11.05 -18.07
C GLN A 196 21.43 -11.34 -19.48
N ASP A 197 20.13 -11.56 -19.65
CA ASP A 197 19.49 -11.80 -20.94
C ASP A 197 19.73 -10.63 -21.92
N ILE A 198 19.43 -9.40 -21.50
CA ILE A 198 19.62 -8.23 -22.36
C ILE A 198 21.11 -7.91 -22.60
N TRP A 199 21.98 -8.13 -21.60
CA TRP A 199 23.39 -7.76 -21.74
C TRP A 199 24.21 -8.74 -22.55
N PHE A 200 23.93 -10.04 -22.42
CA PHE A 200 24.76 -11.09 -23.00
C PHE A 200 24.11 -11.83 -24.17
N GLN A 201 22.77 -11.94 -24.21
CA GLN A 201 22.09 -12.71 -25.26
C GLN A 201 21.61 -11.81 -26.40
N LYS A 202 21.35 -10.53 -26.12
CA LYS A 202 20.87 -9.58 -27.12
C LYS A 202 22.03 -8.85 -27.79
N THR A 203 22.24 -9.13 -29.08
CA THR A 203 23.18 -8.41 -29.94
C THR A 203 22.45 -7.51 -30.91
N LEU A 204 22.98 -6.32 -31.13
CA LEU A 204 22.52 -5.42 -32.19
C LEU A 204 22.86 -6.02 -33.57
N ALA A 205 21.92 -5.94 -34.51
CA ALA A 205 22.21 -6.25 -35.90
C ALA A 205 23.19 -5.20 -36.46
N PRO A 206 24.14 -5.58 -37.34
CA PRO A 206 25.10 -4.64 -37.93
C PRO A 206 24.45 -3.49 -38.71
N ASP A 207 23.27 -3.71 -39.27
CA ASP A 207 22.50 -2.73 -40.07
C ASP A 207 21.33 -2.10 -39.30
N ALA A 208 21.40 -2.08 -37.96
CA ALA A 208 20.31 -1.59 -37.12
C ALA A 208 20.05 -0.09 -37.29
N ASP A 209 18.78 0.27 -37.44
CA ASP A 209 18.35 1.68 -37.49
C ASP A 209 18.56 2.38 -36.13
N ILE A 210 18.64 3.71 -36.14
CA ILE A 210 18.84 4.53 -34.94
C ILE A 210 17.74 4.27 -33.90
N ALA A 211 16.50 4.00 -34.36
CA ALA A 211 15.40 3.64 -33.47
C ALA A 211 15.62 2.29 -32.74
N GLU A 212 16.23 1.31 -33.41
CA GLU A 212 16.57 0.00 -32.83
C GLU A 212 17.74 0.10 -31.86
N VAL A 213 18.75 0.90 -32.20
CA VAL A 213 19.86 1.24 -31.29
C VAL A 213 19.33 1.90 -30.02
N GLY A 214 18.42 2.87 -30.15
CA GLY A 214 17.78 3.53 -29.02
C GLY A 214 17.00 2.56 -28.13
N TRP A 215 16.21 1.67 -28.74
CA TRP A 215 15.44 0.65 -28.01
C TRP A 215 16.34 -0.33 -27.25
N TYR A 216 17.44 -0.75 -27.87
CA TYR A 216 18.44 -1.63 -27.28
C TYR A 216 19.06 -1.03 -26.02
N TRP A 217 19.56 0.21 -26.12
CA TRP A 217 20.14 0.93 -24.98
C TRP A 217 19.13 1.24 -23.89
N PHE A 218 17.88 1.55 -24.27
CA PHE A 218 16.80 1.76 -23.31
C PHE A 218 16.55 0.52 -22.45
N GLY A 219 16.46 -0.67 -23.06
CA GLY A 219 16.30 -1.93 -22.33
C GLY A 219 17.47 -2.21 -21.38
N LYS A 220 18.72 -2.01 -21.85
CA LYS A 220 19.93 -2.18 -21.03
C LYS A 220 19.97 -1.24 -19.83
N GLY A 221 19.72 0.04 -20.07
CA GLY A 221 19.70 1.07 -19.03
C GLY A 221 18.58 0.80 -18.02
N LEU A 222 17.41 0.38 -18.49
CA LEU A 222 16.27 0.09 -17.63
C LEU A 222 16.51 -1.12 -16.71
N ALA A 223 17.06 -2.20 -17.24
CA ALA A 223 17.40 -3.38 -16.45
C ALA A 223 18.45 -3.06 -15.38
N ALA A 224 19.53 -2.35 -15.77
CA ALA A 224 20.59 -1.94 -14.85
C ALA A 224 20.09 -0.96 -13.76
N ALA A 225 19.22 -0.02 -14.12
CA ALA A 225 18.62 0.92 -13.17
C ALA A 225 17.71 0.19 -12.16
N ASN A 226 16.89 -0.75 -12.63
CA ASN A 226 16.06 -1.59 -11.75
C ASN A 226 16.93 -2.41 -10.79
N LEU A 227 17.99 -3.06 -11.31
CA LEU A 227 18.88 -3.87 -10.50
C LEU A 227 19.51 -3.04 -9.39
N SER A 228 20.04 -1.86 -9.75
CA SER A 228 20.66 -0.94 -8.79
C SER A 228 19.67 -0.46 -7.74
N TYR A 229 18.47 -0.02 -8.18
CA TYR A 229 17.43 0.48 -7.29
C TYR A 229 16.98 -0.58 -6.28
N PHE A 230 16.60 -1.77 -6.75
CA PHE A 230 16.10 -2.83 -5.87
C PHE A 230 17.20 -3.44 -5.00
N SER A 231 18.45 -3.48 -5.45
CA SER A 231 19.59 -3.93 -4.63
C SER A 231 19.87 -2.95 -3.48
N ILE A 232 19.91 -1.64 -3.77
CA ILE A 232 20.05 -0.61 -2.72
C ILE A 232 18.84 -0.63 -1.79
N ASN A 233 17.63 -0.74 -2.32
CA ASN A 233 16.41 -0.85 -1.52
C ASN A 233 16.48 -2.06 -0.57
N LEU A 234 16.93 -3.22 -1.06
CA LEU A 234 17.08 -4.44 -0.25
C LEU A 234 18.14 -4.28 0.85
N LEU A 235 19.37 -3.93 0.45
CA LEU A 235 20.55 -3.99 1.31
C LEU A 235 20.70 -2.77 2.22
N CYS A 236 20.24 -1.59 1.80
CA CYS A 236 20.43 -0.34 2.55
C CYS A 236 19.16 0.14 3.27
N PHE A 237 17.97 -0.33 2.87
CA PHE A 237 16.71 0.14 3.45
C PHE A 237 15.90 -1.00 4.11
N LEU A 238 15.57 -2.04 3.36
CA LEU A 238 14.70 -3.13 3.82
C LEU A 238 15.33 -3.94 4.95
N ILE A 239 16.54 -4.44 4.75
CA ILE A 239 17.24 -5.29 5.73
C ILE A 239 17.71 -4.48 6.95
N PRO A 240 18.47 -3.38 6.82
CA PRO A 240 19.10 -2.75 7.99
C PRO A 240 18.17 -1.81 8.76
N ARG A 241 17.10 -1.28 8.14
CA ARG A 241 16.27 -0.24 8.75
C ARG A 241 14.82 -0.65 8.92
N PHE A 242 14.19 -1.19 7.87
CA PHE A 242 12.76 -1.50 7.90
C PHE A 242 12.45 -2.72 8.75
N LEU A 243 13.21 -3.81 8.58
CA LEU A 243 13.00 -5.05 9.31
C LEU A 243 13.24 -4.92 10.83
N PRO A 244 14.35 -4.33 11.32
CA PRO A 244 14.58 -4.17 12.76
C PRO A 244 13.50 -3.31 13.43
N ARG A 245 13.07 -2.22 12.77
CA ARG A 245 11.98 -1.37 13.28
C ARG A 245 10.65 -2.09 13.39
N ALA A 246 10.36 -3.00 12.46
CA ALA A 246 9.13 -3.79 12.52
C ALA A 246 9.15 -4.77 13.71
N PHE A 247 10.30 -5.37 14.00
CA PHE A 247 10.49 -6.22 15.18
C PHE A 247 10.42 -5.41 16.48
N GLU A 248 11.15 -4.29 16.57
CA GLU A 248 11.15 -3.41 17.72
C GLU A 248 9.72 -2.94 18.06
N LYS A 249 8.96 -2.50 17.05
CA LYS A 249 7.56 -2.12 17.23
C LYS A 249 6.72 -3.28 17.77
N TYR A 250 6.89 -4.49 17.25
CA TYR A 250 6.14 -5.65 17.72
C TYR A 250 6.43 -6.00 19.17
N PHE A 251 7.70 -6.00 19.57
CA PHE A 251 8.08 -6.32 20.94
C PHE A 251 7.60 -5.22 21.91
N ASN A 252 7.77 -3.95 21.57
CA ASN A 252 7.27 -2.84 22.38
C ASN A 252 5.74 -2.87 22.52
N ASP A 253 5.00 -3.13 21.44
CA ASP A 253 3.53 -3.22 21.48
C ASP A 253 3.07 -4.40 22.36
N ARG A 254 3.82 -5.51 22.37
CA ARG A 254 3.53 -6.68 23.21
C ARG A 254 3.80 -6.40 24.69
N ASP A 255 4.96 -5.85 25.02
CA ASP A 255 5.34 -5.55 26.40
C ASP A 255 4.37 -4.52 27.02
N ASN A 256 4.04 -3.46 26.28
CA ASN A 256 3.05 -2.47 26.69
C ASN A 256 1.64 -3.06 26.86
N GLY A 257 1.27 -4.03 26.00
CA GLY A 257 0.00 -4.73 26.08
C GLY A 257 -0.12 -5.60 27.32
N GLU A 258 0.95 -6.30 27.69
CA GLU A 258 1.02 -7.09 28.92
C GLU A 258 0.98 -6.20 30.17
N GLU A 259 1.70 -5.07 30.17
CA GLU A 259 1.64 -4.09 31.25
C GLU A 259 0.22 -3.51 31.45
N MET A 260 -0.48 -3.16 30.36
CA MET A 260 -1.86 -2.69 30.45
C MET A 260 -2.80 -3.77 30.99
N HIS A 261 -2.63 -5.02 30.56
CA HIS A 261 -3.44 -6.12 31.04
C HIS A 261 -3.20 -6.40 32.53
N SER A 262 -1.95 -6.31 33.01
CA SER A 262 -1.62 -6.41 34.43
C SER A 262 -2.26 -5.29 35.25
N LYS A 263 -2.15 -4.03 34.80
CA LYS A 263 -2.75 -2.87 35.48
C LYS A 263 -4.28 -2.99 35.55
N MET A 264 -4.93 -3.41 34.46
CA MET A 264 -6.38 -3.65 34.45
C MET A 264 -6.79 -4.78 35.41
N ALA A 265 -6.00 -5.84 35.51
CA ALA A 265 -6.26 -6.94 36.45
C ALA A 265 -6.10 -6.50 37.91
N GLU A 266 -5.08 -5.68 38.21
CA GLU A 266 -4.86 -5.10 39.55
C GLU A 266 -5.96 -4.11 39.93
N ASP A 267 -6.40 -3.24 39.02
CA ASP A 267 -7.52 -2.32 39.26
C ASP A 267 -8.81 -3.08 39.52
N LYS A 268 -9.09 -4.13 38.74
CA LYS A 268 -10.27 -4.99 38.94
C LYS A 268 -10.21 -5.71 40.28
N ARG A 269 -9.03 -6.20 40.69
CA ARG A 269 -8.83 -6.85 41.99
C ARG A 269 -8.97 -5.85 43.15
N SER A 270 -8.46 -4.64 42.99
CA SER A 270 -8.56 -3.55 43.97
C SER A 270 -10.00 -3.06 44.12
N ALA A 271 -10.77 -2.99 43.02
CA ALA A 271 -12.19 -2.68 43.04
C ALA A 271 -13.01 -3.77 43.74
N ALA A 272 -12.70 -5.06 43.48
CA ALA A 272 -13.35 -6.19 44.15
C ALA A 272 -13.01 -6.29 45.65
N ALA A 273 -11.79 -5.91 46.05
CA ALA A 273 -11.41 -5.88 47.46
C ALA A 273 -12.11 -4.74 48.24
N LYS A 274 -12.29 -3.57 47.60
CA LYS A 274 -13.02 -2.44 48.19
C LYS A 274 -14.51 -2.72 48.39
N SER A 275 -15.14 -3.53 47.53
CA SER A 275 -16.56 -3.91 47.69
C SER A 275 -16.80 -5.00 48.75
N GLN A 276 -15.75 -5.64 49.26
CA GLN A 276 -15.83 -6.70 50.27
C GLN A 276 -15.51 -6.23 51.70
N GLN A 277 -15.14 -4.97 51.92
CA GLN A 277 -15.02 -4.42 53.27
C GLN A 277 -16.43 -4.19 53.84
N PRO A 278 -16.85 -4.92 54.90
CA PRO A 278 -18.14 -4.66 55.53
C PRO A 278 -18.06 -3.32 56.25
N GLU A 279 -19.07 -2.46 56.07
CA GLU A 279 -19.26 -1.24 56.85
C GLU A 279 -19.13 -1.59 58.33
N LYS A 280 -18.02 -1.17 58.93
CA LYS A 280 -17.80 -1.31 60.36
C LYS A 280 -18.77 -0.33 61.02
N LYS A 281 -19.92 -0.84 61.43
CA LYS A 281 -20.95 -0.15 62.20
C LYS A 281 -20.27 0.42 63.46
N SER A 282 -20.14 1.73 63.51
CA SER A 282 -19.72 2.45 64.72
C SER A 282 -20.93 2.54 65.64
N ASP A 283 -20.82 1.89 66.80
CA ASP A 283 -21.68 2.13 67.98
C ASP A 283 -21.40 3.51 68.60
#